data_AF-A0A2W4S5E2-F1
#
_entry.id   AF-A0A2W4S5E2-F1
#
_cell.length_a   1.000
_cell.length_b   1.000
_cell.length_c   1.000
_cell.angle_alpha   90.00
_cell.angle_beta   90.00
_cell.angle_gamma   90.00
#
_symmetry.space_group_name_H-M   'P 1'
#
loop_
_entity.id
_entity.type
_entity.pdbx_description
1 polymer ?
#
loop_
_entity_poly.entity_id
_entity_poly.type
_entity_poly.pdbx_seq_one_letter_code
_entity_poly.pdbx_strand_id
1 'polypeptide(L)'
;MTRRQGSRVEERGAPRERGTRRVRIAAVGDLHFDGTQRGALVDLFSAINAEADILALCGDLTTHGHPDHMRAFVKELTGVEVPIVAVYGNHDHEYDATEELTAILAERGVHVLDGGQVVIQGIGFAGAKGFAGGYGRGALAPFGERLIKDFVGAAIEEAIKLETALRTLTTDVKVVLMHYSPVTDTLR
;
A
#
# COMPACT_ATOMS: atom_id res chain seq x y z
N MET A 1 55.59 39.35 29.08
CA MET A 1 54.41 38.60 29.55
C MET A 1 53.47 38.42 28.37
N THR A 2 53.45 37.20 27.85
CA THR A 2 52.84 36.76 26.60
C THR A 2 51.45 36.19 26.90
N ARG A 3 50.38 36.69 26.26
CA ARG A 3 49.08 36.00 26.20
C ARG A 3 48.70 35.79 24.74
N ARG A 4 48.91 34.58 24.24
CA ARG A 4 48.28 34.07 23.01
C ARG A 4 46.89 33.58 23.39
N GLN A 5 45.84 34.17 22.80
CA GLN A 5 44.50 33.59 22.79
C GLN A 5 44.50 32.37 21.86
N GLY A 6 44.21 31.20 22.42
CA GLY A 6 44.01 29.97 21.65
C GLY A 6 42.68 30.02 20.91
N SER A 7 42.74 29.88 19.59
CA SER A 7 41.59 29.64 18.72
C SER A 7 41.02 28.26 19.02
N ARG A 8 39.78 28.21 19.50
CA ARG A 8 39.01 26.99 19.70
C ARG A 8 38.60 26.48 18.30
N VAL A 9 39.29 25.46 17.82
CA VAL A 9 38.90 24.75 16.60
C VAL A 9 37.65 23.95 16.96
N GLU A 10 36.52 24.31 16.35
CA GLU A 10 35.29 23.53 16.40
C GLU A 10 35.56 22.16 15.79
N GLU A 11 35.52 21.11 16.62
CA GLU A 11 35.53 19.73 16.16
C GLU A 11 34.29 19.52 15.28
N ARG A 12 34.52 19.45 13.97
CA ARG A 12 33.54 18.94 13.02
C ARG A 12 33.22 17.52 13.43
N GLY A 13 32.03 17.33 14.00
CA GLY A 13 31.51 16.02 14.38
C GLY A 13 31.68 15.04 13.22
N ALA A 14 32.28 13.89 13.51
CA ALA A 14 32.48 12.81 12.57
C ALA A 14 31.16 12.45 11.87
N PRO A 15 31.19 12.03 10.59
CA PRO A 15 30.00 11.54 9.90
C PRO A 15 29.43 10.39 10.73
N ARG A 16 28.19 10.54 11.21
CA ARG A 16 27.45 9.43 11.81
C ARG A 16 27.42 8.31 10.78
N GLU A 17 27.95 7.14 11.14
CA GLU A 17 27.82 5.94 10.32
C GLU A 17 26.35 5.78 9.91
N ARG A 18 26.09 5.62 8.61
CA ARG A 18 24.76 5.29 8.09
C ARG A 18 24.42 3.86 8.51
N GLY A 19 24.09 3.67 9.78
CA GLY A 19 23.43 2.47 10.25
C GLY A 19 22.17 2.30 9.41
N THR A 20 21.99 1.11 8.84
CA THR A 20 20.78 0.77 8.08
C THR A 20 19.58 0.94 9.01
N ARG A 21 18.83 2.02 8.86
CA ARG A 21 17.59 2.24 9.60
C ARG A 21 16.63 1.11 9.23
N ARG A 22 16.27 0.28 10.21
CA ARG A 22 15.21 -0.71 10.05
C ARG A 22 13.87 0.04 9.92
N VAL A 23 13.11 -0.27 8.88
CA VAL A 23 11.75 0.23 8.65
C VAL A 23 10.78 -0.91 8.94
N ARG A 24 9.75 -0.66 9.74
CA ARG A 24 8.68 -1.60 10.06
C ARG A 24 7.42 -1.21 9.29
N ILE A 25 6.82 -2.18 8.61
CA ILE A 25 5.62 -1.99 7.81
C ILE A 25 4.52 -2.84 8.43
N ALA A 26 3.44 -2.20 8.89
CA ALA A 26 2.21 -2.91 9.25
C ALA A 26 1.41 -3.15 7.96
N ALA A 27 0.88 -4.35 7.78
CA ALA A 27 0.04 -4.70 6.64
C ALA A 27 -1.32 -5.19 7.14
N VAL A 28 -2.39 -4.59 6.64
CA VAL A 28 -3.78 -4.89 7.01
C VAL A 28 -4.62 -4.92 5.74
N GLY A 29 -5.52 -5.88 5.60
CA GLY A 29 -6.49 -5.96 4.50
C GLY A 29 -7.80 -6.56 5.02
N ASP A 30 -8.77 -6.74 4.13
CA ASP A 30 -10.03 -7.45 4.43
C ASP A 30 -10.79 -6.83 5.62
N LEU A 31 -10.81 -5.50 5.67
CA LEU A 31 -11.45 -4.74 6.73
C LEU A 31 -12.97 -4.70 6.58
N HIS A 32 -13.46 -4.69 5.33
CA HIS A 32 -14.88 -4.63 4.97
C HIS A 32 -15.67 -3.61 5.80
N PHE A 33 -15.17 -2.37 5.87
CA PHE A 33 -15.81 -1.34 6.68
C PHE A 33 -17.10 -0.83 6.02
N ASP A 34 -18.19 -0.79 6.78
CA ASP A 34 -19.51 -0.33 6.34
C ASP A 34 -19.97 0.97 7.03
N GLY A 35 -19.16 1.52 7.94
CA GLY A 35 -19.50 2.72 8.71
C GLY A 35 -20.43 2.51 9.90
N THR A 36 -20.95 1.30 10.14
CA THR A 36 -21.80 1.01 11.31
C THR A 36 -20.99 0.89 12.59
N GLN A 37 -19.72 0.52 12.48
CA GLN A 37 -18.81 0.23 13.59
C GLN A 37 -17.83 1.38 13.86
N ARG A 38 -18.35 2.56 14.18
CA ARG A 38 -17.48 3.72 14.46
C ARG A 38 -16.60 3.48 15.69
N GLY A 39 -15.30 3.75 15.55
CA GLY A 39 -14.29 3.53 16.58
C GLY A 39 -13.74 2.10 16.65
N ALA A 40 -14.22 1.17 15.81
CA ALA A 40 -13.77 -0.22 15.85
C ALA A 40 -12.29 -0.42 15.48
N LEU A 41 -11.68 0.55 14.80
CA LEU A 41 -10.30 0.48 14.35
C LEU A 41 -9.32 1.29 15.21
N VAL A 42 -9.80 1.95 16.27
CA VAL A 42 -8.98 2.84 17.11
C VAL A 42 -7.83 2.09 17.79
N ASP A 43 -8.10 0.93 18.39
CA ASP A 43 -7.06 0.14 19.06
C ASP A 43 -6.04 -0.41 18.07
N LEU A 44 -6.51 -0.87 16.90
CA LEU A 44 -5.66 -1.34 15.80
C LEU A 44 -4.69 -0.24 15.34
N PHE A 45 -5.20 0.96 15.08
CA PHE A 45 -4.39 2.08 14.61
C PHE A 45 -3.47 2.64 15.69
N SER A 46 -3.88 2.59 16.96
CA SER A 46 -3.01 2.95 18.08
C SER A 46 -1.81 2.02 18.18
N ALA A 47 -2.02 0.70 18.02
CA ALA A 47 -0.93 -0.28 17.97
C ALA A 47 -0.01 -0.06 16.77
N ILE A 48 -0.58 0.23 15.59
CA ILE A 48 0.20 0.55 14.37
C ILE A 48 1.10 1.76 14.59
N ASN A 49 0.58 2.85 15.17
CA ASN A 49 1.39 4.04 15.46
C ASN A 49 2.55 3.76 16.43
N ALA A 50 2.36 2.84 17.39
CA ALA A 50 3.38 2.49 18.37
C ALA A 50 4.50 1.61 17.78
N GLU A 51 4.18 0.78 16.77
CA GLU A 51 5.06 -0.32 16.35
C GLU A 51 5.57 -0.23 14.91
N ALA A 52 4.90 0.51 14.03
CA ALA A 52 5.20 0.59 12.61
C ALA A 52 5.68 1.99 12.19
N ASP A 53 6.42 2.04 11.09
CA ASP A 53 6.84 3.28 10.45
C ASP A 53 5.97 3.63 9.23
N ILE A 54 5.25 2.65 8.68
CA ILE A 54 4.41 2.72 7.48
C ILE A 54 3.22 1.76 7.64
N LEU A 55 2.03 2.16 7.20
CA LEU A 55 0.85 1.31 7.09
C LEU A 55 0.57 0.95 5.63
N ALA A 56 0.46 -0.34 5.34
CA ALA A 56 0.02 -0.90 4.07
C ALA A 56 -1.41 -1.43 4.18
N LEU A 57 -2.32 -0.89 3.39
CA LEU A 57 -3.72 -1.32 3.27
C LEU A 57 -3.86 -2.20 2.01
N CYS A 58 -4.14 -3.50 2.19
CA CYS A 58 -4.02 -4.55 1.18
C CYS A 58 -5.36 -4.92 0.51
N GLY A 59 -6.28 -3.97 0.37
CA GLY A 59 -7.57 -4.16 -0.28
C GLY A 59 -8.70 -4.57 0.66
N ASP A 60 -9.91 -4.56 0.11
CA ASP A 60 -11.20 -4.77 0.79
C ASP A 60 -11.35 -3.85 1.99
N LEU A 61 -11.12 -2.56 1.75
CA LEU A 61 -11.19 -1.52 2.77
C LEU A 61 -12.65 -1.28 3.18
N THR A 62 -13.55 -1.33 2.21
CA THR A 62 -14.99 -1.15 2.38
C THR A 62 -15.76 -2.41 2.00
N THR A 63 -16.98 -2.58 2.53
CA THR A 63 -17.80 -3.76 2.22
C THR A 63 -18.27 -3.80 0.76
N HIS A 64 -18.52 -2.64 0.15
CA HIS A 64 -19.17 -2.54 -1.16
C HIS A 64 -18.62 -1.41 -2.04
N GLY A 65 -17.48 -0.79 -1.70
CA GLY A 65 -16.93 0.29 -2.53
C GLY A 65 -17.76 1.58 -2.53
N HIS A 66 -18.71 1.73 -1.61
CA HIS A 66 -19.57 2.90 -1.56
C HIS A 66 -18.80 4.13 -1.00
N PRO A 67 -18.88 5.30 -1.64
CA PRO A 67 -18.17 6.50 -1.19
C PRO A 67 -18.47 6.92 0.25
N ASP A 68 -19.70 6.71 0.75
CA ASP A 68 -20.02 7.01 2.15
C ASP A 68 -19.32 6.07 3.14
N HIS A 69 -19.14 4.79 2.79
CA HIS A 69 -18.37 3.85 3.61
C HIS A 69 -16.90 4.27 3.64
N MET A 70 -16.36 4.69 2.49
CA MET A 70 -14.98 5.20 2.41
C MET A 70 -14.79 6.50 3.21
N ARG A 71 -15.75 7.44 3.13
CA ARG A 71 -15.73 8.65 3.97
C ARG A 71 -15.79 8.32 5.45
N ALA A 72 -16.56 7.30 5.84
CA ALA A 72 -16.59 6.82 7.22
C ALA A 72 -15.25 6.17 7.62
N PHE A 73 -14.67 5.35 6.74
CA PHE A 73 -13.37 4.71 6.95
C PHE A 73 -12.24 5.74 7.11
N VAL A 74 -12.20 6.79 6.27
CA VAL A 74 -11.22 7.88 6.40
C VAL A 74 -11.29 8.59 7.75
N LYS A 75 -12.48 8.68 8.38
CA LYS A 75 -12.59 9.23 9.73
C LYS A 75 -11.84 8.37 10.75
N GLU A 76 -11.89 7.05 10.64
CA GLU A 76 -11.11 6.13 11.47
C GLU A 76 -9.60 6.31 11.23
N LEU A 77 -9.18 6.57 9.98
CA LEU A 77 -7.79 6.86 9.64
C LEU A 77 -7.26 8.19 10.20
N THR A 78 -8.10 9.06 10.76
CA THR A 78 -7.65 10.34 11.35
C THR A 78 -6.61 10.14 12.45
N GLY A 79 -6.71 9.04 13.20
CA GLY A 79 -5.75 8.69 14.26
C GLY A 79 -4.42 8.10 13.77
N VAL A 80 -4.27 7.76 12.48
CA VAL A 80 -3.05 7.15 11.96
C VAL A 80 -1.99 8.23 11.68
N GLU A 81 -0.83 8.12 12.30
CA GLU A 81 0.23 9.13 12.20
C GLU A 81 1.32 8.78 11.17
N VAL A 82 1.41 7.50 10.80
CA VAL A 82 2.37 7.00 9.82
C VAL A 82 1.88 7.16 8.38
N PRO A 83 2.78 7.25 7.38
CA PRO A 83 2.41 7.23 5.97
C PRO A 83 1.63 5.96 5.62
N ILE A 84 0.62 6.12 4.75
CA ILE A 84 -0.26 5.03 4.35
C ILE A 84 -0.12 4.80 2.85
N VAL A 85 0.08 3.54 2.47
CA VAL A 85 0.01 3.07 1.08
C VAL A 85 -1.11 2.05 0.96
N ALA A 86 -1.88 2.08 -0.12
CA ALA A 86 -3.07 1.26 -0.27
C ALA A 86 -3.19 0.66 -1.67
N VAL A 87 -3.79 -0.52 -1.76
CA VAL A 87 -4.39 -1.06 -2.99
C VAL A 87 -5.86 -1.36 -2.70
N TYR A 88 -6.69 -1.39 -3.74
CA TYR A 88 -8.07 -1.83 -3.59
C TYR A 88 -8.18 -3.35 -3.66
N GLY A 89 -9.21 -3.89 -3.00
CA GLY A 89 -9.66 -5.26 -3.18
C GLY A 89 -10.93 -5.31 -4.01
N ASN A 90 -11.49 -6.50 -4.26
CA ASN A 90 -12.66 -6.59 -5.12
C ASN A 90 -13.92 -5.94 -4.53
N HIS A 91 -14.07 -5.92 -3.20
CA HIS A 91 -15.22 -5.27 -2.57
C HIS A 91 -15.20 -3.75 -2.78
N ASP A 92 -14.01 -3.15 -2.85
CA ASP A 92 -13.88 -1.71 -3.13
C ASP A 92 -14.31 -1.34 -4.56
N HIS A 93 -14.38 -2.32 -5.48
CA HIS A 93 -14.86 -2.12 -6.85
C HIS A 93 -16.37 -2.33 -7.00
N GLU A 94 -17.08 -2.87 -6.01
CA GLU A 94 -18.48 -3.33 -6.16
C GLU A 94 -19.47 -2.21 -6.54
N TYR A 95 -19.21 -0.97 -6.13
CA TYR A 95 -20.03 0.20 -6.48
C TYR A 95 -19.52 0.98 -7.71
N ASP A 96 -18.49 0.50 -8.40
CA ASP A 96 -17.91 1.15 -9.58
C ASP A 96 -17.48 2.62 -9.38
N ALA A 97 -17.05 2.99 -8.17
CA ALA A 97 -16.73 4.37 -7.78
C ALA A 97 -15.26 4.59 -7.37
N THR A 98 -14.35 3.72 -7.80
CA THR A 98 -12.93 3.74 -7.35
C THR A 98 -12.21 5.06 -7.60
N GLU A 99 -12.61 5.84 -8.61
CA GLU A 99 -12.11 7.21 -8.83
C GLU A 99 -12.48 8.15 -7.67
N GLU A 100 -13.74 8.14 -7.23
CA GLU A 100 -14.21 8.92 -6.08
C GLU A 100 -13.56 8.42 -4.79
N LEU A 101 -13.47 7.10 -4.59
CA LEU A 101 -12.79 6.52 -3.42
C LEU A 101 -11.33 6.97 -3.33
N THR A 102 -10.65 7.04 -4.48
CA THR A 102 -9.25 7.47 -4.57
C THR A 102 -9.12 8.93 -4.22
N ALA A 103 -10.03 9.79 -4.68
CA ALA A 103 -10.06 11.20 -4.28
C ALA A 103 -10.25 11.34 -2.76
N ILE A 104 -11.19 10.60 -2.16
CA ILE A 104 -11.46 10.61 -0.71
C ILE A 104 -10.21 10.17 0.09
N LEU A 105 -9.54 9.10 -0.34
CA LEU A 105 -8.32 8.62 0.31
C LEU A 105 -7.13 9.57 0.13
N ALA A 106 -7.01 10.18 -1.05
CA ALA A 106 -5.95 11.13 -1.36
C ALA A 106 -6.07 12.42 -0.51
N GLU A 107 -7.28 12.88 -0.20
CA GLU A 107 -7.50 13.99 0.74
C GLU A 107 -6.92 13.71 2.13
N ARG A 108 -6.88 12.44 2.53
CA ARG A 108 -6.23 11.98 3.78
C ARG A 108 -4.71 11.78 3.64
N GLY A 109 -4.15 11.92 2.45
CA GLY A 109 -2.73 11.68 2.17
C GLY A 109 -2.38 10.20 2.02
N VAL A 110 -3.35 9.33 1.71
CA VAL A 110 -3.11 7.92 1.41
C VAL A 110 -2.59 7.78 -0.01
N HIS A 111 -1.52 7.01 -0.20
CA HIS A 111 -0.99 6.66 -1.51
C HIS A 111 -1.69 5.42 -2.06
N VAL A 112 -2.77 5.62 -2.81
CA VAL A 112 -3.47 4.52 -3.51
C VAL A 112 -2.69 4.12 -4.77
N LEU A 113 -2.37 2.84 -4.89
CA LEU A 113 -1.59 2.27 -5.99
C LEU A 113 -2.46 1.35 -6.87
N ASP A 114 -2.61 1.72 -8.14
CA ASP A 114 -3.19 0.86 -9.18
C ASP A 114 -2.28 0.91 -10.42
N GLY A 115 -1.26 0.04 -10.45
CA GLY A 115 -0.15 0.13 -11.40
C GLY A 115 0.81 1.29 -11.14
N GLY A 116 0.70 1.93 -9.97
CA GLY A 116 1.55 3.04 -9.53
C GLY A 116 2.67 2.59 -8.58
N GLN A 117 3.56 3.54 -8.26
CA GLN A 117 4.58 3.37 -7.23
C GLN A 117 4.77 4.61 -6.37
N VAL A 118 5.31 4.42 -5.17
CA VAL A 118 5.76 5.50 -4.28
C VAL A 118 7.00 5.06 -3.51
N VAL A 119 7.91 5.99 -3.21
CA VAL A 119 9.06 5.74 -2.32
C VAL A 119 8.83 6.40 -0.98
N ILE A 120 8.78 5.61 0.10
CA ILE A 120 8.58 6.08 1.47
C ILE A 120 9.74 5.59 2.32
N GLN A 121 10.47 6.52 2.94
CA GLN A 121 11.62 6.21 3.82
C GLN A 121 12.69 5.32 3.16
N GLY A 122 12.90 5.47 1.85
CA GLY A 122 13.87 4.69 1.07
C GLY A 122 13.36 3.33 0.60
N ILE A 123 12.14 2.93 0.97
CA ILE A 123 11.48 1.71 0.51
C ILE A 123 10.59 2.05 -0.68
N GLY A 124 10.76 1.34 -1.79
CA GLY A 124 9.91 1.48 -2.97
C GLY A 124 8.68 0.59 -2.86
N PHE A 125 7.51 1.17 -2.98
CA PHE A 125 6.24 0.46 -3.00
C PHE A 125 5.67 0.46 -4.41
N ALA A 126 5.29 -0.70 -4.92
CA ALA A 126 4.52 -0.84 -6.15
C ALA A 126 3.23 -1.61 -5.81
N GLY A 127 2.12 -1.25 -6.45
CA GLY A 127 0.85 -1.88 -6.10
C GLY A 127 -0.10 -1.99 -7.28
N ALA A 128 -0.84 -3.08 -7.30
CA ALA A 128 -1.98 -3.33 -8.16
C ALA A 128 -2.93 -4.26 -7.39
N LYS A 129 -4.23 -4.24 -7.70
CA LYS A 129 -5.18 -5.15 -7.04
C LYS A 129 -4.81 -6.60 -7.33
N GLY A 130 -4.35 -6.86 -8.56
CA GLY A 130 -4.32 -8.20 -9.12
C GLY A 130 -5.72 -8.61 -9.56
N PHE A 131 -5.86 -9.88 -9.96
CA PHE A 131 -7.14 -10.39 -10.41
C PHE A 131 -7.28 -11.90 -10.20
N ALA A 132 -8.53 -12.33 -10.18
CA ALA A 132 -8.86 -13.74 -10.32
C ALA A 132 -8.42 -14.22 -11.72
N GLY A 133 -7.87 -15.43 -11.79
CA GLY A 133 -7.21 -15.92 -13.01
C GLY A 133 -6.25 -17.07 -12.74
N GLY A 134 -5.92 -17.30 -11.46
CA GLY A 134 -5.08 -18.40 -11.02
C GLY A 134 -3.59 -18.10 -11.13
N TYR A 135 -2.77 -18.99 -10.58
CA TYR A 135 -1.32 -18.83 -10.52
C TYR A 135 -0.59 -20.11 -10.90
N GLY A 136 0.55 -19.97 -11.59
CA GLY A 136 1.36 -21.10 -12.04
C GLY A 136 0.56 -22.10 -12.87
N ARG A 137 0.48 -23.35 -12.42
CA ARG A 137 -0.28 -24.42 -13.11
C ARG A 137 -1.80 -24.26 -13.01
N GLY A 138 -2.29 -23.49 -12.03
CA GLY A 138 -3.71 -23.20 -11.85
C GLY A 138 -4.19 -21.98 -12.64
N ALA A 139 -3.32 -21.37 -13.47
CA ALA A 139 -3.69 -20.21 -14.27
C ALA A 139 -4.66 -20.59 -15.39
N LEU A 140 -5.74 -19.82 -15.54
CA LEU A 140 -6.72 -19.97 -16.59
C LEU A 140 -6.12 -19.52 -17.93
N ALA A 141 -6.19 -20.37 -18.94
CA ALA A 141 -5.75 -20.04 -20.29
C ALA A 141 -6.85 -19.26 -21.06
N PRO A 142 -6.48 -18.36 -21.98
CA PRO A 142 -7.45 -17.60 -22.79
C PRO A 142 -7.97 -18.45 -23.97
N PHE A 143 -8.81 -19.44 -23.69
CA PHE A 143 -9.37 -20.35 -24.71
C PHE A 143 -10.89 -20.25 -24.80
N GLY A 144 -11.47 -20.74 -25.90
CA GLY A 144 -12.92 -20.82 -26.07
C GLY A 144 -13.59 -19.46 -26.30
N GLU A 145 -14.61 -19.18 -25.48
CA GLU A 145 -15.51 -18.04 -25.56
C GLU A 145 -14.80 -16.70 -25.35
N ARG A 146 -15.42 -15.63 -25.86
CA ARG A 146 -14.91 -14.27 -25.68
C ARG A 146 -14.80 -13.86 -24.21
N LEU A 147 -15.78 -14.26 -23.39
CA LEU A 147 -15.81 -13.95 -21.96
C LEU A 147 -14.60 -14.51 -21.21
N ILE A 148 -14.14 -15.73 -21.53
CA ILE A 148 -12.94 -16.31 -20.91
C ILE A 148 -11.69 -15.54 -21.32
N LYS A 149 -11.59 -15.15 -22.60
CA LYS A 149 -10.45 -14.37 -23.10
C LYS A 149 -10.39 -12.98 -22.47
N ASP A 150 -11.53 -12.31 -22.33
CA ASP A 150 -11.60 -11.00 -21.68
C ASP A 150 -11.29 -11.10 -20.18
N PHE A 151 -11.77 -12.15 -19.49
CA PHE A 151 -11.45 -12.40 -18.08
C PHE A 151 -9.96 -12.63 -17.84
N VAL A 152 -9.32 -13.47 -18.68
CA VAL A 152 -7.86 -13.68 -18.62
C VAL A 152 -7.12 -12.41 -19.02
N GLY A 153 -7.65 -11.65 -19.99
CA GLY A 153 -7.12 -10.33 -20.38
C GLY A 153 -7.02 -9.38 -19.19
N ALA A 154 -8.08 -9.26 -18.38
CA ALA A 154 -8.08 -8.44 -17.17
C ALA A 154 -6.99 -8.87 -16.15
N ALA A 155 -6.75 -10.18 -15.99
CA ALA A 155 -5.65 -10.66 -15.14
C ALA A 155 -4.26 -10.29 -15.69
N ILE A 156 -4.08 -10.36 -17.01
CA ILE A 156 -2.83 -9.98 -17.67
C ILE A 156 -2.60 -8.47 -17.55
N GLU A 157 -3.64 -7.65 -17.71
CA GLU A 157 -3.56 -6.20 -17.57
C GLU A 157 -3.08 -5.79 -16.17
N GLU A 158 -3.60 -6.42 -15.11
CA GLU A 158 -3.13 -6.20 -13.74
C GLU A 158 -1.66 -6.60 -13.54
N ALA A 159 -1.21 -7.68 -14.18
CA ALA A 159 0.20 -8.09 -14.15
C ALA A 159 1.11 -7.08 -14.87
N ILE A 160 0.68 -6.54 -16.02
CA ILE A 160 1.41 -5.53 -16.79
C ILE A 160 1.52 -4.21 -16.01
N LYS A 161 0.42 -3.78 -15.36
CA LYS A 161 0.41 -2.63 -14.45
C LYS A 161 1.50 -2.77 -13.39
N LEU A 162 1.54 -3.92 -12.71
CA LEU A 162 2.51 -4.19 -11.67
C LEU A 162 3.96 -4.27 -12.21
N GLU A 163 4.18 -4.91 -13.36
CA GLU A 163 5.49 -4.97 -14.01
C GLU A 163 6.00 -3.55 -14.31
N THR A 164 5.15 -2.70 -14.86
CA THR A 164 5.49 -1.31 -15.19
C THR A 164 5.89 -0.54 -13.92
N ALA A 165 5.09 -0.62 -12.86
CA ALA A 165 5.41 0.01 -11.58
C ALA A 165 6.76 -0.44 -11.02
N LEU A 166 7.02 -1.74 -11.01
CA LEU A 166 8.28 -2.31 -10.49
C LEU A 166 9.51 -1.88 -11.29
N ARG A 167 9.40 -1.77 -12.62
CA ARG A 167 10.49 -1.29 -13.48
C ARG A 167 10.87 0.16 -13.23
N THR A 168 9.92 0.98 -12.77
CA THR A 168 10.18 2.39 -12.47
C THR A 168 10.85 2.62 -11.10
N LEU A 169 10.80 1.63 -10.20
CA LEU A 169 11.43 1.73 -8.88
C LEU A 169 12.95 1.47 -8.95
N THR A 170 13.72 2.47 -8.53
CA THR A 170 15.19 2.39 -8.45
C THR A 170 15.72 2.04 -7.06
N THR A 171 14.84 1.83 -6.08
CA THR A 171 15.20 1.50 -4.69
C THR A 171 15.77 0.08 -4.57
N ASP A 172 16.70 -0.11 -3.63
CA ASP A 172 17.28 -1.43 -3.34
C ASP A 172 16.25 -2.38 -2.75
N VAL A 173 15.41 -1.87 -1.84
CA VAL A 173 14.28 -2.61 -1.26
C VAL A 173 12.99 -2.20 -1.94
N LYS A 174 12.24 -3.20 -2.41
CA LYS A 174 10.93 -3.04 -3.03
C LYS A 174 9.90 -3.89 -2.30
N VAL A 175 8.72 -3.33 -2.06
CA VAL A 175 7.57 -4.01 -1.46
C VAL A 175 6.42 -3.95 -2.47
N VAL A 176 5.82 -5.10 -2.73
CA VAL A 176 4.67 -5.24 -3.63
C VAL A 176 3.41 -5.37 -2.79
N LEU A 177 2.43 -4.51 -3.05
CA LEU A 177 1.09 -4.61 -2.46
C LEU A 177 0.14 -5.19 -3.50
N MET A 178 -0.59 -6.23 -3.10
CA MET A 178 -1.63 -6.87 -3.89
C MET A 178 -2.75 -7.34 -2.97
N HIS A 179 -3.98 -7.33 -3.48
CA HIS A 179 -5.12 -7.95 -2.81
C HIS A 179 -5.21 -9.43 -3.21
N TYR A 180 -5.21 -9.72 -4.51
CA TYR A 180 -5.12 -11.10 -5.01
C TYR A 180 -3.68 -11.61 -4.86
N SER A 181 -3.41 -12.34 -3.78
CA SER A 181 -2.07 -12.85 -3.47
C SER A 181 -1.60 -13.89 -4.50
N PRO A 182 -0.43 -13.69 -5.15
CA PRO A 182 0.08 -14.56 -6.21
C PRO A 182 0.84 -15.77 -5.64
N VAL A 183 0.22 -16.48 -4.68
CA VAL A 183 0.81 -17.67 -4.05
C VAL A 183 -0.09 -18.89 -4.28
N THR A 184 0.52 -20.07 -4.42
CA THR A 184 -0.25 -21.32 -4.60
C THR A 184 -1.17 -21.65 -3.43
N ASP A 185 -0.92 -21.05 -2.27
CA ASP A 185 -1.71 -21.24 -1.06
C ASP A 185 -3.13 -20.66 -1.18
N THR A 186 -3.38 -19.77 -2.15
CA THR A 186 -4.74 -19.25 -2.46
C THR A 186 -5.55 -20.15 -3.40
N LEU A 187 -4.97 -21.27 -3.89
CA LEU A 187 -5.62 -22.19 -4.82
C LEU A 187 -6.18 -23.46 -4.15
N ARG A 188 -6.17 -23.51 -2.81
CA ARG A 188 -6.56 -24.69 -2.02
C ARG A 188 -8.06 -24.82 -1.84
#